data_AF-A0A150WBH2-F1
#
_entry.id   AF-A0A150WBH2-F1
#
_cell.length_a   1.000
_cell.length_b   1.000
_cell.length_c   1.000
_cell.angle_alpha   90.00
_cell.angle_beta   90.00
_cell.angle_gamma   90.00
#
_symmetry.space_group_name_H-M   'P 1'
#
loop_
_entity.id
_entity.type
_entity.pdbx_description
1 polymer ?
#
loop_
_entity_poly.entity_id
_entity_poly.type
_entity_poly.pdbx_seq_one_letter_code
_entity_poly.pdbx_strand_id
1 'polypeptide(L)'
;MKLIIGDKNLSTWSWRAWLALHSFNIPFVETVVLLDKPSTQKEILKHSPSGRIPCLIDGDLTIWDSLAILEYLNEKYPEKKM
;
A
#
# COMPACT_ATOMS: atom_id res chain seq x y z
N MET A 1 -6.29 -2.09 -9.15
CA MET A 1 -5.30 -1.92 -8.08
C MET A 1 -5.87 -1.10 -6.91
N LYS A 2 -5.71 -1.60 -5.69
CA LYS A 2 -6.11 -0.95 -4.43
C LYS A 2 -4.90 -0.89 -3.50
N LEU A 3 -4.66 0.26 -2.87
CA LEU A 3 -3.61 0.41 -1.87
C LEU A 3 -4.26 0.70 -0.51
N ILE A 4 -3.97 -0.17 0.46
CA ILE A 4 -4.34 0.01 1.85
C ILE A 4 -3.16 0.61 2.58
N ILE A 5 -3.39 1.75 3.23
CA ILE A 5 -2.37 2.50 3.95
C ILE A 5 -2.81 2.81 5.36
N GLY A 6 -1.84 3.06 6.24
CA GLY A 6 -2.08 3.72 7.51
C GLY A 6 -2.42 5.19 7.29
N ASP A 7 -2.75 5.90 8.37
CA ASP A 7 -2.83 7.34 8.28
C ASP A 7 -1.47 7.91 7.83
N LYS A 8 -1.53 8.94 6.98
CA LYS A 8 -0.34 9.52 6.37
C LYS A 8 0.50 10.30 7.39
N ASN A 9 0.05 10.53 8.61
CA ASN A 9 0.88 11.23 9.60
C ASN A 9 1.71 10.27 10.46
N LEU A 10 1.32 8.99 10.58
CA LEU A 10 2.00 8.02 11.46
C LEU A 10 2.71 6.88 10.72
N SER A 11 2.49 6.67 9.41
CA SER A 11 3.08 5.53 8.68
C SER A 11 4.01 5.92 7.53
N THR A 12 5.30 6.02 7.80
CA THR A 12 6.33 6.25 6.76
C THR A 12 6.43 5.10 5.76
N TRP A 13 6.12 3.86 6.17
CA TRP A 13 6.06 2.72 5.24
C TRP A 13 4.92 2.86 4.24
N SER A 14 3.76 3.36 4.70
CA SER A 14 2.63 3.62 3.81
C SER A 14 2.93 4.70 2.78
N TRP A 15 3.69 5.74 3.19
CA TRP A 15 4.15 6.79 2.30
C TRP A 15 4.96 6.28 1.12
N ARG A 16 5.82 5.27 1.31
CA ARG A 16 6.68 4.75 0.23
C ARG A 16 5.84 4.25 -0.95
N ALA A 17 4.90 3.35 -0.68
CA ALA A 17 4.01 2.80 -1.71
C ALA A 17 3.07 3.87 -2.29
N TRP A 18 2.54 4.75 -1.43
CA TRP A 18 1.65 5.83 -1.85
C TRP A 18 2.34 6.83 -2.78
N LEU A 19 3.55 7.29 -2.43
CA LEU A 19 4.33 8.21 -3.24
C LEU A 19 4.70 7.60 -4.59
N ALA A 20 5.07 6.33 -4.66
CA ALA A 20 5.36 5.70 -5.95
C ALA A 20 4.13 5.73 -6.87
N LEU A 21 2.95 5.35 -6.37
CA LEU A 21 1.73 5.42 -7.18
C LEU A 21 1.39 6.85 -7.59
N HIS A 22 1.50 7.80 -6.67
CA HIS A 22 1.17 9.21 -6.93
C HIS A 22 2.17 9.90 -7.87
N SER A 23 3.47 9.81 -7.60
CA SER A 23 4.52 10.48 -8.37
C SER A 23 4.56 10.03 -9.83
N PHE A 24 4.22 8.76 -10.09
CA PHE A 24 4.20 8.20 -11.44
C PHE A 24 2.80 8.22 -12.09
N ASN A 25 1.82 8.88 -11.45
CA ASN A 25 0.43 8.99 -11.90
C ASN A 25 -0.20 7.64 -12.24
N ILE A 26 0.03 6.63 -11.39
CA ILE A 26 -0.54 5.30 -11.56
C ILE A 26 -1.92 5.30 -10.88
N PRO A 27 -3.01 4.95 -11.57
CA PRO A 27 -4.34 4.97 -10.99
C PRO A 27 -4.52 3.85 -9.95
N PHE A 28 -5.02 4.19 -8.77
CA PHE A 28 -5.33 3.23 -7.71
C PHE A 28 -6.47 3.72 -6.82
N VAL A 29 -7.12 2.78 -6.14
CA VAL A 29 -8.09 3.09 -5.09
C VAL A 29 -7.38 3.11 -3.74
N GLU A 30 -7.44 4.23 -3.04
CA GLU A 30 -6.87 4.37 -1.69
C GLU A 30 -7.86 3.89 -0.62
N THR A 31 -7.37 3.19 0.39
CA THR A 31 -8.12 2.91 1.63
C THR A 31 -7.23 3.18 2.82
N VAL A 32 -7.67 4.11 3.68
CA VAL A 32 -6.93 4.50 4.87
C VAL A 32 -7.46 3.75 6.09
N VAL A 33 -6.55 3.12 6.82
CA VAL A 33 -6.80 2.56 8.14
C VAL A 33 -6.23 3.50 9.20
N LEU A 34 -7.06 3.94 10.13
CA LEU A 34 -6.61 4.78 11.25
C LEU A 34 -5.72 3.96 12.19
N LEU A 35 -4.51 4.48 12.43
CA LEU A 35 -3.55 3.91 13.37
C LEU A 35 -3.81 4.39 14.81
N ASP A 36 -3.13 3.75 15.76
CA ASP A 36 -3.23 4.02 17.20
C ASP A 36 -4.64 3.92 17.77
N LYS A 37 -5.46 3.04 17.19
CA LYS A 37 -6.77 2.66 17.73
C LYS A 37 -6.74 1.21 18.22
N PRO A 38 -7.49 0.87 19.29
CA PRO A 38 -7.67 -0.53 19.68
C PRO A 38 -8.20 -1.42 18.54
N SER A 39 -8.93 -0.84 17.59
CA SER A 39 -9.45 -1.53 16.41
C SER A 39 -8.47 -1.64 15.25
N THR A 40 -7.31 -0.97 15.27
CA THR A 40 -6.40 -0.86 14.11
C THR A 40 -6.03 -2.23 13.55
N GLN A 41 -5.61 -3.17 14.39
CA GLN A 41 -5.21 -4.51 13.91
C GLN A 41 -6.36 -5.25 13.23
N LYS A 42 -7.58 -5.14 13.79
CA LYS A 42 -8.78 -5.75 13.21
C LYS A 42 -9.11 -5.15 11.85
N GLU A 43 -8.99 -3.84 11.69
CA GLU A 43 -9.21 -3.16 10.41
C GLU A 43 -8.15 -3.53 9.36
N ILE A 44 -6.87 -3.63 9.74
CA ILE A 44 -5.81 -4.07 8.83
C ILE A 44 -6.10 -5.50 8.32
N LEU A 45 -6.47 -6.41 9.22
CA LEU A 45 -6.71 -7.82 8.88
C LEU A 45 -7.90 -8.03 7.92
N LYS A 46 -8.81 -7.06 7.77
CA LYS A 46 -9.87 -7.12 6.74
C LYS A 46 -9.32 -7.02 5.31
N HIS A 47 -8.09 -6.54 5.16
CA HIS A 47 -7.48 -6.24 3.86
C HIS A 47 -6.14 -6.94 3.64
N SER A 48 -5.35 -7.07 4.69
CA SER A 48 -4.01 -7.62 4.64
C SER A 48 -3.94 -8.86 5.53
N PRO A 49 -3.87 -10.07 4.96
CA PRO A 49 -3.79 -11.32 5.73
C PRO A 49 -2.59 -11.35 6.69
N SER A 50 -1.52 -10.62 6.37
CA SER A 50 -0.33 -10.51 7.23
C SER A 50 -0.52 -9.61 8.44
N GLY A 51 -1.61 -8.84 8.50
CA GLY A 51 -1.83 -7.84 9.54
C GLY A 51 -0.90 -6.63 9.41
N ARG A 52 -0.29 -6.40 8.24
CA ARG A 52 0.65 -5.30 7.98
C ARG A 52 0.19 -4.38 6.85
N ILE A 53 0.65 -3.13 6.91
CA ILE A 53 0.43 -2.11 5.88
C ILE A 53 1.74 -1.36 5.60
N PRO A 54 1.96 -0.82 4.39
CA PRO A 54 1.03 -0.77 3.26
C PRO A 54 0.70 -2.16 2.71
N CYS A 55 -0.48 -2.30 2.10
CA CYS A 55 -0.88 -3.52 1.39
C CYS A 55 -1.45 -3.17 0.02
N LEU A 56 -0.77 -3.61 -1.03
CA LEU A 56 -1.22 -3.48 -2.41
C LEU A 56 -1.98 -4.73 -2.82
N ILE A 57 -3.19 -4.54 -3.33
CA ILE A 57 -4.03 -5.59 -3.92
C ILE A 57 -4.20 -5.29 -5.40
N ASP A 58 -3.77 -6.22 -6.25
CA ASP A 58 -3.90 -6.12 -7.68
C ASP A 58 -4.34 -7.44 -8.32
N GLY A 59 -5.65 -7.55 -8.61
CA GLY A 59 -6.26 -8.83 -8.94
C GLY A 59 -6.15 -9.78 -7.75
N ASP A 60 -5.61 -10.98 -8.00
CA ASP A 60 -5.39 -12.00 -6.98
C ASP A 60 -4.08 -11.82 -6.19
N LEU A 61 -3.23 -10.87 -6.62
CA LEU A 61 -1.95 -10.60 -5.97
C LEU A 61 -2.13 -9.65 -4.79
N THR A 62 -1.58 -10.03 -3.63
CA THR A 62 -1.56 -9.21 -2.42
C THR A 62 -0.14 -9.09 -1.88
N ILE A 63 0.37 -7.86 -1.77
CA ILE A 63 1.75 -7.57 -1.32
C ILE A 63 1.68 -6.59 -0.14
N TRP A 64 2.26 -6.95 1.01
CA TRP A 64 2.22 -6.14 2.24
C TRP A 64 3.58 -5.61 2.71
N ASP A 65 4.60 -5.74 1.87
CA ASP A 65 5.93 -5.18 2.13
C ASP A 65 6.16 -3.96 1.23
N SER A 66 6.56 -2.83 1.83
CA SER A 66 6.69 -1.58 1.09
C SER A 66 7.74 -1.63 -0.02
N LEU A 67 8.84 -2.37 0.15
CA LEU A 67 9.89 -2.47 -0.87
C LEU A 67 9.47 -3.45 -1.97
N ALA A 68 8.85 -4.57 -1.60
CA ALA A 68 8.29 -5.49 -2.58
C ALA A 68 7.20 -4.83 -3.46
N ILE A 69 6.41 -3.92 -2.88
CA ILE A 69 5.46 -3.10 -3.66
C ILE A 69 6.21 -2.22 -4.66
N LEU A 70 7.31 -1.57 -4.28
CA LEU A 70 8.09 -0.72 -5.19
C LEU A 70 8.71 -1.52 -6.33
N GLU A 71 9.33 -2.66 -6.04
CA GLU A 71 9.88 -3.57 -7.06
C GLU A 71 8.78 -4.04 -8.02
N TYR A 72 7.63 -4.48 -7.48
CA TYR A 72 6.48 -4.87 -8.30
C TYR A 72 6.00 -3.74 -9.22
N LEU A 73 5.90 -2.51 -8.71
CA LEU A 73 5.49 -1.36 -9.52
C LEU A 73 6.52 -1.02 -10.59
N ASN A 74 7.81 -1.14 -10.29
CA ASN A 74 8.89 -0.94 -11.26
C ASN A 74 8.86 -2.00 -12.38
N GLU A 75 8.64 -3.27 -12.03
CA GLU A 75 8.48 -4.35 -13.01
C GLU A 75 7.20 -4.22 -13.84
N LYS A 76 6.10 -3.78 -13.23
CA LYS A 76 4.81 -3.64 -13.89
C LYS A 76 4.72 -2.43 -14.83
N TYR A 77 5.42 -1.35 -14.49
CA TYR A 77 5.41 -0.09 -15.24
C TYR A 77 6.84 0.32 -15.63
N PRO A 78 7.55 -0.49 -16.44
CA PRO A 78 8.95 -0.22 -16.79
C PRO A 78 9.14 1.09 -17.57
N GLU A 79 8.09 1.61 -18.21
CA GLU A 79 8.09 2.89 -18.91
C GLU A 79 8.13 4.10 -17.97
N LYS A 80 7.71 3.94 -16.71
CA LYS A 80 7.64 5.02 -15.73
C LYS A 80 9.00 5.37 -15.13
N LYS A 81 10.03 4.52 -15.29
CA LYS A 81 11.40 4.70 -14.77
C LYS A 81 11.40 5.12 -13.29
N MET A 82 10.87 4.22 -12.46
CA MET A 82 10.79 4.38 -10.99
C MET A 82 12.15 4.30 -10.31
#